data_AF-A0A7C7GL87-F1
#
_entry.id   AF-A0A7C7GL87-F1
#
_cell.length_a   1.000
_cell.length_b   1.000
_cell.length_c   1.000
_cell.angle_alpha   90.00
_cell.angle_beta   90.00
_cell.angle_gamma   90.00
#
_symmetry.space_group_name_H-M   'P 1'
#
loop_
_entity.id
_entity.type
_entity.pdbx_description
1 polymer ?
#
loop_
_entity_poly.entity_id
_entity_poly.type
_entity_poly.pdbx_seq_one_letter_code
_entity_poly.pdbx_strand_id
1 'polypeptide(L)'
;MRDDVLLNKAAAIERCVARAKEEYNIDPRSFVSNFSRQDAAILNIQRACEAALDIGQHLIRREQLGVPQSARDVFELLAKSEWIERSLAEALKRMIGFRNIAIHEYQSLQHEITVKIITDHLDEFLQYTAEILTKNSDQ
;
A
#
# COMPACT_ATOMS: atom_id res chain seq x y z
N MET A 1 -4.03 3.56 24.92
CA MET A 1 -4.71 2.26 24.68
C MET A 1 -4.20 1.76 23.34
N ARG A 2 -3.79 0.49 23.23
CA ARG A 2 -3.20 -0.04 22.00
C ARG A 2 -4.25 0.04 20.88
N ASP A 3 -3.92 0.68 19.76
CA ASP A 3 -4.85 0.76 18.63
C ASP A 3 -4.79 -0.54 17.85
N ASP A 4 -5.62 -1.50 18.25
CA ASP A 4 -5.67 -2.83 17.65
C ASP A 4 -6.08 -2.78 16.16
N VAL A 5 -6.80 -1.74 15.73
CA VAL A 5 -7.14 -1.56 14.31
C VAL A 5 -5.86 -1.28 13.51
N LEU A 6 -5.04 -0.33 13.97
CA LEU A 6 -3.76 -0.01 13.32
C LEU A 6 -2.83 -1.21 13.26
N LEU A 7 -2.68 -1.93 14.38
CA LEU A 7 -1.80 -3.10 14.46
C LEU A 7 -2.24 -4.23 13.54
N ASN A 8 -3.53 -4.55 13.53
CA ASN A 8 -4.05 -5.62 12.67
C ASN A 8 -3.89 -5.28 11.19
N LYS A 9 -4.10 -4.01 10.81
CA LYS A 9 -3.94 -3.56 9.43
C LYS A 9 -2.46 -3.49 9.02
N ALA A 10 -1.56 -3.04 9.91
CA ALA A 10 -0.12 -3.08 9.65
C ALA A 10 0.38 -4.51 9.42
N ALA A 11 -0.02 -5.46 10.28
CA ALA A 11 0.33 -6.87 10.10
C ALA A 11 -0.28 -7.46 8.81
N ALA A 12 -1.47 -6.99 8.38
CA ALA A 12 -2.05 -7.40 7.10
C ALA A 12 -1.23 -6.88 5.91
N ILE A 13 -0.78 -5.61 5.97
CA ILE A 13 0.11 -5.02 4.96
C ILE A 13 1.41 -5.82 4.85
N GLU A 14 2.08 -6.11 5.98
CA GLU A 14 3.32 -6.88 6.00
C GLU A 14 3.15 -8.24 5.31
N ARG A 15 2.08 -8.98 5.63
CA ARG A 15 1.78 -10.26 4.98
C ARG A 15 1.54 -10.11 3.48
N CYS A 16 0.79 -9.09 3.07
CA CYS A 16 0.49 -8.86 1.66
C CYS A 16 1.76 -8.52 0.87
N VAL A 17 2.60 -7.62 1.40
CA VAL A 17 3.89 -7.25 0.81
C VAL A 17 4.79 -8.48 0.70
N ALA A 18 4.92 -9.27 1.76
CA ALA A 18 5.72 -10.48 1.77
C ALA A 18 5.24 -11.49 0.72
N ARG A 19 3.93 -11.74 0.64
CA ARG A 19 3.34 -12.64 -0.36
C ARG A 19 3.58 -12.16 -1.79
N ALA A 20 3.37 -10.88 -2.08
CA ALA A 20 3.61 -10.35 -3.42
C ALA A 20 5.08 -10.51 -3.85
N LYS A 21 6.04 -10.26 -2.94
CA LYS A 21 7.46 -10.49 -3.18
C LYS A 21 7.80 -11.97 -3.36
N GLU A 22 7.23 -12.85 -2.54
CA GLU A 22 7.41 -14.30 -2.64
C GLU A 22 6.96 -14.83 -4.00
N GLU A 23 5.77 -14.43 -4.45
CA GLU A 23 5.24 -14.84 -5.76
C GLU A 23 6.16 -14.43 -6.90
N TYR A 24 6.85 -13.28 -6.82
CA TYR A 24 7.84 -12.88 -7.81
C TYR A 24 9.16 -13.67 -7.68
N ASN A 25 9.66 -13.83 -6.45
CA ASN A 25 10.98 -14.39 -6.16
C ASN A 25 11.09 -15.92 -6.38
N ILE A 26 9.98 -16.67 -6.43
CA ILE A 26 10.00 -18.11 -6.74
C ILE A 26 10.76 -18.40 -8.05
N ASP A 27 10.49 -17.63 -9.09
CA ASP A 27 11.23 -17.60 -10.34
C ASP A 27 10.87 -16.31 -11.11
N PRO A 28 11.71 -15.26 -11.02
CA PRO A 28 11.49 -13.99 -11.71
C PRO A 28 11.44 -14.11 -13.24
N ARG A 29 12.13 -15.10 -13.82
CA ARG A 29 12.22 -15.25 -15.29
C ARG A 29 10.91 -15.75 -15.88
N SER A 30 10.24 -16.68 -15.19
CA SER A 30 8.94 -17.20 -15.62
C SER A 30 7.74 -16.41 -15.09
N PHE A 31 7.95 -15.43 -14.21
CA PHE A 31 6.86 -14.68 -13.58
C PHE A 31 5.91 -14.05 -14.62
N VAL A 32 6.45 -13.42 -15.66
CA VAL A 32 5.67 -12.77 -16.74
C VAL A 32 4.83 -13.76 -17.57
N SER A 33 5.19 -15.05 -17.54
CA SER A 33 4.44 -16.12 -18.21
C SER A 33 3.53 -16.94 -17.29
N ASN A 34 3.59 -16.73 -15.97
CA ASN A 34 2.81 -17.47 -14.99
C ASN A 34 1.67 -16.61 -14.43
N PHE A 35 0.51 -16.66 -15.08
CA PHE A 35 -0.65 -15.84 -14.72
C PHE A 35 -1.14 -16.06 -13.28
N SER A 36 -1.10 -17.29 -12.77
CA SER A 36 -1.54 -17.55 -11.40
C SER A 36 -0.66 -16.84 -10.35
N ARG A 37 0.66 -16.81 -10.56
CA ARG A 37 1.58 -16.06 -9.69
C ARG A 37 1.39 -14.55 -9.82
N GLN A 38 1.11 -14.07 -11.03
CA GLN A 38 0.81 -12.65 -11.24
C GLN A 38 -0.49 -12.24 -10.55
N ASP A 39 -1.58 -12.98 -10.75
CA ASP A 39 -2.86 -12.73 -10.12
C ASP A 39 -2.73 -12.72 -8.59
N ALA A 40 -1.98 -13.69 -8.04
CA ALA A 40 -1.69 -13.73 -6.62
C ALA A 40 -0.92 -12.50 -6.14
N ALA A 41 0.11 -12.05 -6.88
CA ALA A 41 0.87 -10.86 -6.53
C ALA A 41 0.02 -9.58 -6.61
N ILE A 42 -0.76 -9.42 -7.69
CA ILE A 42 -1.66 -8.28 -7.92
C ILE A 42 -2.72 -8.20 -6.82
N LEU A 43 -3.33 -9.33 -6.45
CA LEU A 43 -4.31 -9.39 -5.36
C LEU A 43 -3.70 -8.93 -4.03
N ASN A 44 -2.47 -9.34 -3.73
CA ASN A 44 -1.79 -8.92 -2.51
C ASN A 44 -1.41 -7.43 -2.54
N ILE A 45 -1.00 -6.88 -3.69
CA ILE A 45 -0.78 -5.44 -3.86
C ILE A 45 -2.08 -4.66 -3.60
N GLN A 46 -3.21 -5.12 -4.17
CA GLN A 46 -4.52 -4.49 -3.95
C GLN A 46 -4.93 -4.50 -2.47
N ARG A 47 -4.74 -5.63 -1.78
CA ARG A 47 -5.03 -5.76 -0.34
C ARG A 47 -4.14 -4.86 0.51
N ALA A 48 -2.87 -4.70 0.16
CA ALA A 48 -1.98 -3.76 0.84
C ALA A 48 -2.45 -2.31 0.66
N CYS A 49 -2.83 -1.93 -0.56
CA CYS A 49 -3.42 -0.60 -0.85
C CYS A 49 -4.68 -0.34 -0.01
N GLU A 50 -5.60 -1.29 0.04
CA GLU A 50 -6.85 -1.17 0.79
C GLU A 50 -6.59 -1.05 2.29
N ALA A 51 -5.74 -1.90 2.86
CA ALA A 51 -5.37 -1.82 4.26
C ALA A 51 -4.66 -0.49 4.62
N ALA A 52 -3.85 0.05 3.71
CA ALA A 52 -3.19 1.35 3.91
C ALA A 52 -4.21 2.52 3.92
N LEU A 53 -5.21 2.47 3.04
CA LEU A 53 -6.31 3.43 3.03
C LEU A 53 -7.16 3.33 4.30
N ASP A 54 -7.48 2.11 4.75
CA ASP A 54 -8.24 1.89 5.98
C ASP A 54 -7.53 2.49 7.20
N ILE A 55 -6.21 2.28 7.32
CA ILE A 55 -5.38 2.92 8.35
C ILE A 55 -5.54 4.44 8.29
N GLY A 56 -5.39 5.02 7.09
CA GLY A 56 -5.43 6.46 6.94
C GLY A 56 -6.81 7.06 7.24
N GLN A 57 -7.88 6.40 6.82
CA GLN A 57 -9.25 6.81 7.12
C GLN A 57 -9.56 6.70 8.61
N HIS A 58 -9.09 5.64 9.26
CA HIS A 58 -9.21 5.46 10.71
C HIS A 58 -8.52 6.61 11.46
N LEU A 59 -7.26 6.93 11.10
CA LEU A 59 -6.53 8.05 11.70
C LEU A 59 -7.20 9.41 11.44
N ILE A 60 -7.60 9.69 10.20
CA ILE A 60 -8.28 10.95 9.86
C ILE A 60 -9.53 11.15 10.72
N ARG A 61 -10.31 10.08 10.92
CA ARG A 61 -11.51 10.14 11.77
C ARG A 61 -11.17 10.32 13.24
N ARG A 62 -10.17 9.58 13.74
CA ARG A 62 -9.76 9.60 15.15
C ARG A 62 -9.20 10.95 15.56
N GLU A 63 -8.34 11.52 14.70
CA GLU A 63 -7.62 12.77 14.93
C GLU A 63 -8.36 14.00 14.36
N GLN A 64 -9.52 13.80 13.72
CA GLN A 64 -10.37 14.86 13.15
C GLN A 64 -9.65 15.73 12.10
N LEU A 65 -8.87 15.09 11.23
CA LEU A 65 -8.00 15.77 10.25
C LEU A 65 -8.74 16.35 9.03
N GLY A 66 -10.08 16.26 9.00
CA GLY A 66 -10.93 16.69 7.89
C GLY A 66 -11.62 15.54 7.18
N VAL A 67 -12.11 15.79 5.96
CA VAL A 67 -12.90 14.83 5.17
C VAL A 67 -12.22 14.58 3.81
N PRO A 68 -11.65 13.39 3.57
CA PRO A 68 -11.01 13.09 2.28
C PRO A 68 -12.09 13.00 1.19
N GLN A 69 -11.83 13.63 0.03
CA GLN A 69 -12.75 13.60 -1.12
C GLN A 69 -12.39 12.45 -2.10
N SER A 70 -11.24 11.82 -1.90
CA SER A 70 -10.74 10.71 -2.71
C SER A 70 -9.77 9.86 -1.91
N ALA A 71 -9.42 8.68 -2.44
CA ALA A 71 -8.39 7.83 -1.85
C ALA A 71 -7.01 8.52 -1.79
N ARG A 72 -6.70 9.42 -2.73
CA ARG A 72 -5.44 10.19 -2.70
C ARG A 72 -5.44 11.24 -1.60
N ASP A 73 -6.60 11.83 -1.29
CA ASP A 73 -6.72 12.83 -0.23
C ASP A 73 -6.47 12.25 1.16
N VAL A 74 -6.65 10.94 1.34
CA VAL A 74 -6.30 10.26 2.60
C VAL A 74 -4.83 10.52 2.94
N PHE A 75 -3.92 10.20 2.02
CA PHE A 75 -2.49 10.40 2.25
C PHE A 75 -2.09 11.89 2.28
N GLU A 76 -2.78 12.74 1.52
CA GLU A 76 -2.56 14.20 1.58
C GLU A 76 -2.89 14.77 2.97
N LEU A 77 -4.01 14.36 3.57
CA LEU A 77 -4.42 14.83 4.90
C LEU A 77 -3.47 14.34 5.99
N LEU A 78 -3.00 13.09 5.89
CA LEU A 78 -1.99 12.55 6.82
C LEU A 78 -0.67 13.34 6.73
N ALA A 79 -0.18 13.62 5.53
CA ALA A 79 1.04 14.41 5.36
C ALA A 79 0.90 15.85 5.85
N LYS A 80 -0.24 16.51 5.57
CA LYS A 80 -0.53 17.87 6.09
C LYS A 80 -0.59 17.92 7.61
N SER A 81 -0.97 16.81 8.24
CA SER A 81 -1.04 16.65 9.70
C SER A 81 0.23 16.00 10.27
N GLU A 82 1.29 15.94 9.45
CA GLU A 82 2.63 15.44 9.78
C GLU A 82 2.65 13.98 10.27
N TRP A 83 1.60 13.20 10.00
CA TRP A 83 1.54 11.78 10.36
C TRP A 83 2.52 10.94 9.56
N ILE A 84 2.82 11.38 8.34
CA ILE A 84 3.79 10.77 7.44
C ILE A 84 4.53 11.85 6.66
N GLU A 85 5.70 11.50 6.14
CA GLU A 85 6.46 12.40 5.26
C GLU A 85 5.72 12.69 3.94
N ARG A 86 5.87 13.92 3.42
CA ARG A 86 5.21 14.33 2.17
C ARG A 86 5.66 13.47 0.98
N SER A 87 6.94 13.11 0.92
CA SER A 87 7.49 12.26 -0.13
C SER A 87 6.84 10.87 -0.13
N LEU A 88 6.62 10.30 1.05
CA LEU A 88 5.95 9.02 1.22
C LEU A 88 4.48 9.09 0.82
N ALA A 89 3.77 10.16 1.20
CA ALA A 89 2.39 10.37 0.77
C ALA A 89 2.26 10.44 -0.76
N GLU A 90 3.16 11.14 -1.45
CA GLU A 90 3.17 11.18 -2.93
C GLU A 90 3.43 9.80 -3.54
N ALA A 91 4.26 8.97 -2.91
CA ALA A 91 4.53 7.61 -3.35
C ALA A 91 3.28 6.72 -3.24
N LEU A 92 2.61 6.76 -2.08
CA LEU A 92 1.35 6.04 -1.85
C LEU A 92 0.22 6.53 -2.78
N LYS A 93 0.15 7.83 -3.09
CA LYS A 93 -0.82 8.39 -4.06
C LYS A 93 -0.60 7.84 -5.47
N ARG A 94 0.65 7.59 -5.87
CA ARG A 94 0.98 6.91 -7.15
C ARG A 94 0.58 5.44 -7.10
N MET A 95 0.81 4.75 -5.99
CA MET A 95 0.39 3.35 -5.78
C MET A 95 -1.12 3.14 -5.95
N ILE A 96 -1.96 4.06 -5.46
CA ILE A 96 -3.40 4.04 -5.71
C ILE A 96 -3.74 4.20 -7.20
N GLY A 97 -2.97 5.01 -7.94
CA GLY A 97 -3.08 5.12 -9.39
C GLY A 97 -2.77 3.81 -10.10
N PHE A 98 -1.67 3.16 -9.71
CA PHE A 98 -1.25 1.89 -10.30
C PHE A 98 -2.24 0.76 -10.04
N ARG A 99 -2.88 0.71 -8.86
CA ARG A 99 -3.98 -0.23 -8.57
C ARG A 99 -5.05 -0.18 -9.65
N ASN A 100 -5.43 1.01 -10.12
CA ASN A 100 -6.48 1.17 -11.11
C ASN A 100 -6.02 0.74 -12.52
N ILE A 101 -4.76 0.97 -12.86
CA ILE A 101 -4.19 0.54 -14.15
C ILE A 101 -4.08 -0.99 -14.19
N ALA A 102 -3.59 -1.61 -13.11
CA ALA A 102 -3.41 -3.04 -13.01
C ALA A 102 -4.73 -3.85 -13.01
N ILE A 103 -5.89 -3.18 -12.88
CA ILE A 103 -7.21 -3.83 -12.94
C ILE A 103 -7.86 -3.69 -14.32
N HIS A 104 -7.50 -2.66 -15.10
CA HIS A 104 -8.30 -2.23 -16.25
C HIS A 104 -7.56 -2.21 -17.61
N GLU A 105 -6.23 -2.29 -17.65
CA GLU A 105 -5.45 -2.16 -18.90
C GLU A 105 -4.87 -3.47 -19.48
N TYR A 106 -4.39 -3.40 -20.73
CA TYR A 106 -3.85 -4.51 -21.53
C TYR A 106 -2.81 -5.37 -20.77
N GLN A 107 -2.93 -6.70 -20.89
CA GLN A 107 -2.10 -7.69 -20.19
C GLN A 107 -0.59 -7.39 -20.24
N SER A 108 -0.04 -6.97 -21.39
CA SER A 108 1.41 -6.72 -21.50
C SER A 108 1.90 -5.56 -20.63
N LEU A 109 1.16 -4.44 -20.58
CA LEU A 109 1.50 -3.27 -19.77
C LEU A 109 1.34 -3.57 -18.26
N GLN A 110 0.38 -4.42 -17.92
CA GLN A 110 0.10 -4.86 -16.56
C GLN A 110 1.29 -5.58 -15.91
N HIS A 111 2.03 -6.41 -16.68
CA HIS A 111 3.16 -7.17 -16.14
C HIS A 111 4.35 -6.29 -15.75
N GLU A 112 4.75 -5.36 -16.63
CA GLU A 112 5.89 -4.47 -16.36
C GLU A 112 5.63 -3.59 -15.13
N ILE A 113 4.41 -3.06 -15.03
CA ILE A 113 3.95 -2.28 -13.88
C ILE A 113 3.97 -3.13 -12.61
N THR A 114 3.44 -4.36 -12.68
CA THR A 114 3.39 -5.26 -11.52
C THR A 114 4.79 -5.60 -11.03
N VAL A 115 5.72 -5.95 -11.93
CA VAL A 115 7.11 -6.23 -11.56
C VAL A 115 7.74 -5.01 -10.90
N LYS A 116 7.58 -3.83 -11.50
CA LYS A 116 8.13 -2.58 -10.96
C LYS A 116 7.59 -2.25 -9.57
N ILE A 117 6.29 -2.46 -9.33
CA ILE A 117 5.70 -2.28 -8.00
C ILE A 117 6.38 -3.22 -6.99
N ILE A 118 6.51 -4.50 -7.35
CA ILE A 118 7.05 -5.52 -6.45
C ILE A 118 8.51 -5.22 -6.10
N THR A 119 9.32 -4.79 -7.07
CA THR A 119 10.74 -4.56 -6.88
C THR A 119 11.05 -3.21 -6.23
N ASP A 120 10.26 -2.17 -6.51
CA ASP A 120 10.66 -0.79 -6.21
C ASP A 120 9.76 -0.08 -5.20
N HIS A 121 8.48 -0.47 -5.08
CA HIS A 121 7.47 0.36 -4.40
C HIS A 121 6.77 -0.31 -3.20
N LEU A 122 6.86 -1.64 -3.05
CA LEU A 122 6.18 -2.32 -1.94
C LEU A 122 6.67 -1.88 -0.55
N ASP A 123 7.92 -1.44 -0.43
CA ASP A 123 8.50 -1.03 0.85
C ASP A 123 7.94 0.31 1.35
N GLU A 124 7.33 1.10 0.47
CA GLU A 124 6.61 2.33 0.85
C GLU A 124 5.45 2.01 1.80
N PHE A 125 4.78 0.86 1.64
CA PHE A 125 3.75 0.43 2.58
C PHE A 125 4.31 0.08 3.96
N LEU A 126 5.50 -0.51 4.01
CA LEU A 126 6.16 -0.89 5.26
C LEU A 126 6.65 0.36 6.00
N GLN A 127 7.23 1.31 5.26
CA GLN A 127 7.61 2.61 5.80
C GLN A 127 6.39 3.34 6.38
N TYR A 128 5.27 3.35 5.64
CA TYR A 128 4.01 3.96 6.08
C TYR A 128 3.52 3.40 7.42
N THR A 129 3.50 2.07 7.57
CA THR A 129 3.06 1.45 8.83
C THR A 129 4.03 1.74 9.97
N ALA A 130 5.35 1.78 9.70
CA ALA A 130 6.36 2.08 10.69
C ALA A 130 6.24 3.52 11.22
N GLU A 131 6.08 4.51 10.32
CA GLU A 131 5.90 5.92 10.70
C GLU A 131 4.64 6.09 11.58
N ILE A 132 3.52 5.50 11.16
CA ILE A 132 2.25 5.59 11.90
C ILE A 132 2.34 4.94 13.27
N LEU A 133 2.89 3.73 13.37
CA LEU A 133 2.98 3.02 14.64
C LEU A 133 3.94 3.71 15.61
N THR A 134 5.03 4.29 15.10
CA THR A 134 5.97 5.08 15.90
C THR A 134 5.25 6.31 16.45
N LYS A 135 4.65 7.13 15.58
CA LYS A 135 3.96 8.36 16.00
C LYS A 135 2.79 8.08 16.94
N ASN A 136 2.05 7.00 16.72
CA ASN A 136 0.96 6.59 17.60
C ASN A 136 1.44 6.12 19.00
N SER A 137 2.69 5.67 19.12
CA SER A 137 3.26 5.26 20.41
C SER A 137 3.77 6.45 21.23
N ASP A 138 4.07 7.57 20.56
CA ASP A 138 4.53 8.82 21.18
C ASP A 138 3.37 9.71 21.69
N GLN A 139 2.11 9.33 21.41
CA GLN A 139 0.89 9.99 21.86
C GLN A 139 0.27 9.32 23.09
#